data_AF-A0A292Z6K6-F1
#
_entry.id   AF-A0A292Z6K6-F1
#
_cell.length_a   1.000
_cell.length_b   1.000
_cell.length_c   1.000
_cell.angle_alpha   90.00
_cell.angle_beta   90.00
_cell.angle_gamma   90.00
#
_symmetry.space_group_name_H-M   'P 1'
#
loop_
_entity.id
_entity.type
_entity.pdbx_description
1 polymer ?
#
loop_
_entity_poly.entity_id
_entity_poly.type
_entity_poly.pdbx_seq_one_letter_code
_entity_poly.pdbx_strand_id
1 'polypeptide(L)'
;MMTRADIATNPRTIARRATAASRERRADKVTPGWWVFSHGPSLVGSWTEVITTTRYRDGNRPMVRMTVTDPGTGRSATVETPAGSPAWSLTPAEARRAGLA
;
A
#
# COMPACT_ATOMS: atom_id res chain seq x y z
N MET A 1 25.34 -20.89 4.04
CA MET A 1 25.69 -19.77 4.95
C MET A 1 25.16 -18.50 4.30
N MET A 2 23.97 -18.02 4.70
CA MET A 2 23.38 -16.78 4.15
C MET A 2 23.96 -15.59 4.89
N THR A 3 24.57 -14.65 4.18
CA THR A 3 25.18 -13.45 4.76
C THR A 3 24.10 -12.44 5.14
N ARG A 4 24.39 -11.63 6.17
CA ARG A 4 23.47 -10.63 6.76
C ARG A 4 22.96 -9.58 5.75
N ALA A 5 23.63 -9.45 4.60
CA ALA A 5 23.24 -8.60 3.47
C ALA A 5 22.08 -9.20 2.62
N ASP A 6 22.01 -10.53 2.46
CA ASP A 6 20.94 -11.20 1.69
C ASP A 6 19.56 -11.12 2.38
N ILE A 7 19.53 -10.84 3.68
CA ILE A 7 18.31 -10.72 4.48
C ILE A 7 17.55 -9.43 4.19
N ALA A 8 18.25 -8.36 3.78
CA ALA A 8 17.64 -7.07 3.49
C ALA A 8 16.83 -7.08 2.18
N THR A 9 17.12 -8.00 1.27
CA THR A 9 16.59 -8.00 -0.10
C THR A 9 15.60 -9.12 -0.40
N ASN A 10 15.42 -10.09 0.50
CA ASN A 10 14.49 -11.20 0.28
C ASN A 10 13.03 -10.70 0.30
N PRO A 11 12.27 -10.79 -0.82
CA PRO A 11 10.91 -10.26 -0.93
C PRO A 11 9.94 -10.81 0.13
N ARG A 12 10.12 -12.08 0.54
CA ARG A 12 9.28 -12.69 1.59
C ARG A 12 9.51 -12.07 2.96
N THR A 13 10.76 -11.69 3.25
CA THR A 13 11.12 -11.02 4.51
C THR A 13 10.57 -9.60 4.55
N ILE A 14 10.68 -8.87 3.43
CA ILE A 14 10.10 -7.52 3.28
C ILE A 14 8.58 -7.57 3.46
N ALA A 15 7.89 -8.50 2.77
CA ALA A 15 6.45 -8.67 2.90
C ALA A 15 6.03 -8.97 4.35
N ARG A 16 6.74 -9.86 5.05
CA ARG A 16 6.47 -10.18 6.46
C ARG A 16 6.64 -8.96 7.37
N ARG A 17 7.71 -8.16 7.18
CA ARG A 17 7.94 -6.94 7.95
C ARG A 17 6.87 -5.89 7.68
N ALA A 18 6.51 -5.71 6.41
CA ALA A 18 5.45 -4.79 6.00
C ALA A 18 4.11 -5.18 6.63
N THR A 19 3.72 -6.45 6.58
CA THR A 19 2.51 -6.94 7.26
C THR A 19 2.56 -6.69 8.76
N ALA A 20 3.69 -6.98 9.43
CA ALA A 20 3.83 -6.78 10.87
C ALA A 20 3.80 -5.30 11.30
N ALA A 21 4.29 -4.39 10.46
CA ALA A 21 4.27 -2.94 10.71
C ALA A 21 2.95 -2.28 10.29
N SER A 22 2.14 -2.96 9.48
CA SER A 22 0.92 -2.39 8.91
C SER A 22 -0.13 -2.12 9.98
N ARG A 23 -0.97 -1.13 9.71
CA ARG A 23 -2.15 -0.84 10.55
C ARG A 23 -3.37 -0.63 9.67
N GLU A 24 -4.50 -1.08 10.18
CA GLU A 24 -5.79 -0.73 9.61
C GLU A 24 -6.07 0.75 9.87
N ARG A 25 -6.41 1.48 8.81
CA ARG A 25 -6.82 2.89 8.87
C ARG A 25 -7.97 3.10 7.90
N ARG A 26 -8.74 4.18 8.09
CA ARG A 26 -9.79 4.55 7.13
C ARG A 26 -9.16 4.96 5.80
N ALA A 27 -9.75 4.51 4.69
CA ALA A 27 -9.26 4.79 3.34
C ALA A 27 -9.12 6.30 3.06
N ASP A 28 -9.99 7.13 3.63
CA ASP A 28 -9.92 8.59 3.48
C ASP A 28 -8.74 9.26 4.21
N LYS A 29 -8.04 8.52 5.09
CA LYS A 29 -6.84 9.00 5.80
C LYS A 29 -5.55 8.58 5.12
N VAL A 30 -5.60 7.70 4.13
CA VAL A 30 -4.43 7.36 3.32
C VAL A 30 -4.07 8.56 2.44
N THR A 31 -2.77 8.85 2.33
CA THR A 31 -2.26 9.99 1.55
C THR A 31 -1.16 9.52 0.59
N PRO A 32 -0.81 10.32 -0.43
CA PRO A 32 0.34 10.04 -1.28
C PRO A 32 1.63 9.74 -0.50
N GLY A 33 2.45 8.84 -1.02
CA GLY A 33 3.69 8.31 -0.41
C GLY A 33 3.47 7.22 0.64
N TRP A 34 2.22 6.95 1.03
CA TRP A 34 1.89 5.81 1.89
C TRP A 34 1.82 4.53 1.07
N TRP A 35 1.86 3.41 1.76
CA TRP A 35 1.76 2.09 1.14
C TRP A 35 0.49 1.41 1.59
N VAL A 36 -0.20 0.75 0.67
CA VAL A 36 -1.40 -0.04 0.95
C VAL A 36 -1.24 -1.45 0.44
N PHE A 37 -1.82 -2.41 1.16
CA PHE A 37 -1.94 -3.76 0.64
C PHE A 37 -3.18 -3.83 -0.24
N SER A 38 -3.01 -4.19 -1.52
CA SER A 38 -4.10 -4.18 -2.49
C SER A 38 -4.25 -5.52 -3.19
N HIS A 39 -5.51 -5.90 -3.38
CA HIS A 39 -5.93 -7.03 -4.21
C HIS A 39 -6.71 -6.47 -5.40
N GLY A 40 -6.30 -6.81 -6.61
CA GLY A 40 -7.03 -6.44 -7.81
C GLY A 40 -6.69 -7.34 -9.00
N PRO A 41 -7.45 -7.27 -10.09
CA PRO A 41 -7.17 -8.04 -11.30
C PRO A 41 -5.76 -7.78 -11.84
N SER A 42 -5.25 -6.57 -11.61
CA SER A 42 -3.92 -6.11 -12.01
C SER A 42 -2.88 -6.21 -10.89
N LEU A 43 -3.30 -6.47 -9.64
CA LEU A 43 -2.48 -6.45 -8.44
C LEU A 43 -2.64 -7.76 -7.66
N VAL A 44 -1.65 -8.64 -7.79
CA VAL A 44 -1.63 -9.91 -7.08
C VAL A 44 -1.16 -9.66 -5.64
N GLY A 45 -2.08 -9.26 -4.75
CA GLY A 45 -1.87 -9.19 -3.29
C GLY A 45 -0.50 -8.62 -2.90
N SER A 46 -0.20 -7.40 -3.36
CA SER A 46 1.10 -6.76 -3.17
C SER A 46 0.97 -5.45 -2.39
N TRP A 47 2.08 -5.05 -1.77
CA TRP A 47 2.24 -3.71 -1.19
C TRP A 47 2.52 -2.73 -2.32
N THR A 48 1.67 -1.72 -2.46
CA THR A 48 1.78 -0.70 -3.50
C THR A 48 1.84 0.70 -2.91
N GLU A 49 2.65 1.56 -3.51
CA GLU A 49 2.77 2.96 -3.10
C GLU A 49 1.58 3.75 -3.65
N VAL A 50 0.97 4.57 -2.82
CA VAL A 50 -0.09 5.50 -3.19
C VAL A 50 0.54 6.73 -3.82
N ILE A 51 0.27 6.95 -5.10
CA ILE A 51 0.78 8.09 -5.87
C ILE A 51 -0.18 9.27 -5.77
N THR A 52 -1.49 9.00 -5.83
CA THR A 52 -2.52 10.03 -5.71
C THR A 52 -3.66 9.55 -4.84
N THR A 53 -4.37 10.50 -4.22
CA THR A 53 -5.60 10.22 -3.48
C THR A 53 -6.60 11.32 -3.76
N THR A 54 -7.71 10.96 -4.40
CA THR A 54 -8.81 11.87 -4.71
C THR A 54 -10.02 11.49 -3.90
N ARG A 55 -10.60 12.46 -3.20
CA ARG A 55 -11.84 12.30 -2.43
C ARG A 55 -12.98 12.89 -3.24
N TYR A 56 -14.07 12.17 -3.37
CA TYR A 56 -15.25 12.60 -4.11
C TYR A 56 -16.51 12.04 -3.48
N ARG A 57 -17.68 12.43 -4.01
CA ARG A 57 -18.95 11.84 -3.64
C ARG A 57 -19.54 11.12 -4.84
N ASP A 58 -20.01 9.91 -4.63
CA ASP A 58 -20.88 9.17 -5.55
C ASP A 58 -22.30 9.24 -4.99
N GLY A 59 -23.08 10.20 -5.50
CA GLY A 59 -24.31 10.66 -4.86
C GLY A 59 -24.05 11.19 -3.45
N ASN A 60 -24.66 10.57 -2.43
CA ASN A 60 -24.42 10.88 -1.03
C ASN A 60 -23.33 10.02 -0.37
N ARG A 61 -22.70 9.10 -1.10
CA ARG A 61 -21.66 8.22 -0.56
C ARG A 61 -20.29 8.88 -0.70
N PRO A 62 -19.55 9.12 0.40
CA PRO A 62 -18.18 9.61 0.32
C PRO A 62 -17.25 8.50 -0.17
N MET A 63 -16.51 8.77 -1.23
CA MET A 63 -15.64 7.83 -1.92
C MET A 63 -14.20 8.34 -1.94
N VAL A 64 -13.27 7.40 -2.05
CA VAL A 64 -11.84 7.65 -2.22
C VAL A 64 -11.36 6.86 -3.43
N ARG A 65 -10.67 7.54 -4.34
CA ARG A 65 -9.93 6.96 -5.45
C ARG A 65 -8.44 7.11 -5.17
N MET A 66 -7.71 6.00 -5.13
CA MET A 66 -6.26 5.98 -5.00
C MET A 66 -5.64 5.45 -6.27
N THR A 67 -4.67 6.17 -6.85
CA THR A 67 -3.75 5.57 -7.83
C THR A 67 -2.60 4.98 -7.05
N VAL A 68 -2.34 3.70 -7.26
CA VAL A 68 -1.27 2.96 -6.59
C VAL A 68 -0.29 2.39 -7.61
N THR A 69 0.97 2.27 -7.24
CA THR A 69 2.03 1.69 -8.09
C THR A 69 2.74 0.56 -7.36
N ASP A 70 2.90 -0.57 -8.05
CA ASP A 70 3.74 -1.67 -7.59
C ASP A 70 5.21 -1.33 -7.91
N PRO A 71 6.09 -1.19 -6.91
CA PRO A 71 7.49 -0.80 -7.13
C PRO A 71 8.29 -1.89 -7.85
N GLY A 72 7.91 -3.16 -7.73
CA GLY A 72 8.62 -4.29 -8.31
C GLY A 72 8.35 -4.43 -9.81
N THR A 73 7.21 -3.92 -10.29
CA THR A 73 6.82 -4.02 -11.69
C THR A 73 6.63 -2.67 -12.39
N GLY A 74 6.58 -1.57 -11.64
CA GLY A 74 6.24 -0.23 -12.13
C GLY A 74 4.79 -0.07 -12.58
N ARG A 75 3.94 -1.10 -12.42
CA ARG A 75 2.56 -1.07 -12.88
C ARG A 75 1.71 -0.24 -11.93
N SER A 76 0.90 0.64 -12.50
CA SER A 76 -0.10 1.40 -11.74
C SER A 76 -1.50 0.82 -11.90
N ALA A 77 -2.30 0.95 -10.84
CA ALA A 77 -3.72 0.62 -10.84
C ALA A 77 -4.50 1.65 -10.04
N THR A 78 -5.82 1.68 -10.24
CA THR A 78 -6.73 2.54 -9.49
C THR A 78 -7.56 1.70 -8.54
N VAL A 79 -7.62 2.10 -7.29
CA VAL A 79 -8.46 1.51 -6.25
C VAL A 79 -9.53 2.53 -5.86
N GLU A 80 -10.80 2.15 -6.01
CA GLU A 80 -11.94 2.95 -5.55
C GLU A 80 -12.65 2.24 -4.39
N THR A 81 -12.92 2.97 -3.32
CA THR A 81 -13.57 2.41 -2.13
C THR A 81 -14.30 3.51 -1.34
N PRO A 82 -15.35 3.17 -0.57
CA PRO A 82 -15.94 4.11 0.38
C PRO A 82 -14.90 4.72 1.32
N ALA A 83 -15.05 6.00 1.63
CA ALA A 83 -14.14 6.75 2.51
C ALA A 83 -14.00 6.16 3.92
N GLY A 84 -15.03 5.44 4.38
CA GLY A 84 -15.05 4.76 5.67
C GLY A 84 -14.37 3.38 5.67
N SER A 85 -14.10 2.81 4.50
CA SER A 85 -13.59 1.44 4.38
C SER A 85 -12.22 1.29 5.06
N PRO A 86 -11.94 0.13 5.67
CA PRO A 86 -10.65 -0.17 6.24
C PRO A 86 -9.60 -0.38 5.14
N ALA A 87 -8.40 0.12 5.38
CA ALA A 87 -7.24 0.01 4.51
C ALA A 87 -6.00 -0.34 5.33
N TRP A 88 -5.40 -1.49 5.02
CA TRP A 88 -4.15 -1.94 5.63
C TRP A 88 -3.02 -1.15 5.00
N SER A 89 -2.39 -0.32 5.82
CA SER A 89 -1.49 0.72 5.32
C SER A 89 -0.23 0.87 6.16
N LEU A 90 0.79 1.43 5.53
CA LEU A 90 2.04 1.85 6.14
C LEU A 90 2.30 3.31 5.78
N THR A 91 2.72 4.09 6.77
CA THR A 91 3.30 5.41 6.52
C THR A 91 4.63 5.28 5.75
N PRO A 92 5.14 6.37 5.13
CA PRO A 92 6.43 6.33 4.45
C PRO A 92 7.58 5.88 5.36
N ALA A 93 7.52 6.19 6.67
CA ALA A 93 8.54 5.78 7.62
C ALA A 93 8.44 4.28 7.97
N GLU A 94 7.23 3.74 8.10
CA GLU A 94 7.01 2.32 8.35
C GLU A 94 7.42 1.49 7.12
N ALA A 95 7.11 1.96 5.91
CA ALA A 95 7.49 1.32 4.64
C ALA A 95 9.03 1.23 4.47
N ARG A 96 9.75 2.32 4.76
CA ARG A 96 11.23 2.32 4.75
C ARG A 96 11.83 1.34 5.75
N ARG A 97 11.27 1.27 6.96
CA ARG A 97 11.73 0.28 7.97
C ARG A 97 11.44 -1.17 7.55
N ALA A 98 10.36 -1.38 6.80
CA ALA A 98 10.02 -2.69 6.26
C ALA A 98 10.87 -3.10 5.05
N GLY A 99 11.51 -2.14 4.37
CA GLY A 99 12.31 -2.36 3.16
C GLY A 99 11.50 -2.28 1.86
N LEU A 100 10.36 -1.59 1.87
CA LEU A 100 9.54 -1.33 0.67
C LEU A 100 10.01 -0.10 -0.13
N ALA A 101 10.61 0.87 0.57
CA ALA A 101 11.06 2.16 0.06
C ALA A 101 12.45 2.50 0.61
#